data_AF-A0A9X2JQ11-F1
#
_entry.id   AF-A0A9X2JQ11-F1
#
_cell.length_a   1.000
_cell.length_b   1.000
_cell.length_c   1.000
_cell.angle_alpha   90.00
_cell.angle_beta   90.00
_cell.angle_gamma   90.00
#
_symmetry.space_group_name_H-M   'P 1'
#
loop_
_entity.id
_entity.type
_entity.pdbx_description
1 polymer ?
#
loop_
_entity_poly.entity_id
_entity_poly.type
_entity_poly.pdbx_seq_one_letter_code
_entity_poly.pdbx_strand_id
1 'polypeptide(L)'
;GLLVEALRRRRGAGRAPFTVLCCDNLPENGALLRGGVLGFARRVDPEFADWISAEVAFPSSMVDRITPAATDDTRALARRLTGYEDAAAIETEPFCQWVIEDRFPQGRPDWEAGGAIFVEDVAPFERMKLRMLNGAHSLIAYAGFVAGHTLVRDAMASAALAALVRRHIAAAARTLGPLPGIDLAAYGAELAARFANPAIAHETYQIAMDGSQKLPQRIFGPAWDAQQAGRDLRPFAFATAAWARYCT
;
A
#
# COMPACT_ATOMS: atom_id res chain seq x y z
N GLY A 1 -21.35 -10.58 -2.90
CA GLY A 1 -22.00 -11.46 -3.89
C GLY A 1 -21.21 -12.72 -4.15
N LEU A 2 -20.27 -12.69 -5.11
CA LEU A 2 -19.57 -13.88 -5.60
C LEU A 2 -18.85 -14.71 -4.52
N LEU A 3 -18.11 -14.07 -3.61
CA LEU A 3 -17.41 -14.77 -2.52
C LEU A 3 -18.38 -15.58 -1.65
N VAL A 4 -19.48 -14.97 -1.22
CA VAL A 4 -20.51 -15.59 -0.37
C VAL A 4 -21.19 -16.74 -1.10
N GLU A 5 -21.54 -16.56 -2.37
CA GLU A 5 -22.15 -17.60 -3.18
C GLU A 5 -21.22 -18.80 -3.41
N ALA A 6 -19.94 -18.55 -3.69
CA ALA A 6 -18.94 -19.61 -3.85
C ALA A 6 -18.76 -20.42 -2.56
N LEU A 7 -18.68 -19.74 -1.41
CA LEU A 7 -18.60 -20.38 -0.10
C LEU A 7 -19.86 -21.21 0.20
N ARG A 8 -21.05 -20.71 -0.17
CA ARG A 8 -22.32 -21.41 0.03
C ARG A 8 -22.37 -22.71 -0.76
N ARG A 9 -21.99 -22.67 -2.03
CA ARG A 9 -21.89 -23.87 -2.88
C ARG A 9 -20.86 -24.87 -2.35
N ARG A 10 -19.72 -24.40 -1.84
CA ARG A 10 -18.71 -25.28 -1.22
C ARG A 10 -19.24 -25.97 0.03
N ARG A 11 -19.88 -25.23 0.94
CA ARG A 11 -20.54 -25.79 2.14
C ARG A 11 -21.58 -26.84 1.75
N GLY A 12 -22.46 -26.53 0.79
CA GLY A 12 -23.48 -27.47 0.31
C GLY A 12 -22.91 -28.75 -0.34
N ALA A 13 -21.69 -28.69 -0.87
CA ALA A 13 -20.98 -29.83 -1.44
C ALA A 13 -20.03 -30.53 -0.44
N GLY A 14 -20.05 -30.18 0.85
CA GLY A 14 -19.16 -30.75 1.87
C GLY A 14 -17.68 -30.41 1.66
N ARG A 15 -17.36 -29.33 0.95
CA ARG A 15 -15.98 -28.90 0.67
C ARG A 15 -15.55 -27.81 1.64
N ALA A 16 -14.33 -27.93 2.19
CA ALA A 16 -13.74 -26.95 3.09
C ALA A 16 -13.69 -25.52 2.46
N PRO A 17 -13.84 -24.43 3.24
CA PRO A 17 -13.80 -23.06 2.74
C PRO A 17 -12.38 -22.60 2.35
N PHE A 18 -12.24 -21.84 1.27
CA PHE A 18 -10.97 -21.24 0.90
C PHE A 18 -10.62 -20.03 1.79
N THR A 19 -9.32 -19.73 1.92
CA THR A 19 -8.85 -18.46 2.47
C THR A 19 -9.14 -17.32 1.49
N VAL A 20 -9.54 -16.16 2.02
CA VAL A 20 -9.72 -14.93 1.25
C VAL A 20 -8.61 -13.95 1.64
N LEU A 21 -7.49 -14.01 0.91
CA LEU A 21 -6.34 -13.13 1.11
C LEU A 21 -6.53 -11.83 0.32
N CYS A 22 -6.55 -10.70 1.02
CA CYS A 22 -6.62 -9.39 0.40
C CYS A 22 -5.21 -8.88 0.08
N CYS A 23 -5.02 -8.34 -1.12
CA CYS A 23 -3.78 -7.71 -1.57
C CYS A 23 -3.97 -6.22 -1.89
N ASP A 24 -5.07 -5.61 -1.44
CA ASP A 24 -5.28 -4.17 -1.57
C ASP A 24 -4.48 -3.40 -0.51
N ASN A 25 -4.06 -2.19 -0.86
CA ASN A 25 -3.28 -1.29 -0.02
C ASN A 25 -4.19 -0.51 0.95
N LEU A 26 -4.83 -1.23 1.88
CA LEU A 26 -5.77 -0.71 2.87
C LEU A 26 -5.42 -1.22 4.28
N PRO A 27 -5.50 -0.35 5.32
CA PRO A 27 -5.38 -0.75 6.71
C PRO A 27 -6.20 -1.99 7.03
N GLU A 28 -5.58 -2.99 7.65
CA GLU A 28 -6.23 -4.21 8.12
C GLU A 28 -7.10 -4.86 7.01
N ASN A 29 -6.56 -4.91 5.78
CA ASN A 29 -7.32 -5.29 4.58
C ASN A 29 -8.08 -6.63 4.71
N GLY A 30 -7.53 -7.60 5.45
CA GLY A 30 -8.21 -8.86 5.75
C GLY A 30 -9.43 -8.67 6.64
N ALA A 31 -9.30 -7.89 7.73
CA ALA A 31 -10.41 -7.58 8.63
C ALA A 31 -11.49 -6.74 7.93
N LEU A 32 -11.11 -5.77 7.10
CA LEU A 32 -12.04 -4.96 6.32
C LEU A 32 -12.83 -5.81 5.33
N LEU A 33 -12.16 -6.69 4.59
CA LEU A 33 -12.80 -7.61 3.67
C LEU A 33 -13.73 -8.58 4.39
N ARG A 34 -13.30 -9.12 5.54
CA ARG A 34 -14.14 -9.94 6.42
C ARG A 34 -15.42 -9.20 6.82
N GLY A 35 -15.30 -7.95 7.28
CA GLY A 35 -16.43 -7.11 7.64
C GLY A 35 -17.43 -6.92 6.49
N GLY A 36 -16.92 -6.62 5.29
CA GLY A 36 -17.75 -6.48 4.08
C GLY A 36 -18.46 -7.77 3.67
N VAL A 37 -17.75 -8.90 3.69
CA VAL A 37 -18.30 -10.21 3.36
C VAL A 37 -19.37 -10.63 4.35
N LEU A 38 -19.10 -10.50 5.65
CA LEU A 38 -20.08 -10.82 6.70
C LEU A 38 -21.28 -9.88 6.67
N GLY A 39 -21.06 -8.58 6.44
CA GLY A 39 -22.15 -7.61 6.31
C GLY A 39 -23.07 -7.89 5.11
N PHE A 40 -22.52 -8.38 4.00
CA PHE A 40 -23.32 -8.87 2.88
C PHE A 40 -24.04 -10.17 3.25
N ALA A 41 -23.33 -11.17 3.78
CA ALA A 41 -23.88 -12.47 4.11
C ALA A 41 -25.05 -12.36 5.10
N ARG A 42 -24.93 -11.55 6.17
CA ARG A 42 -25.99 -11.34 7.16
C ARG A 42 -27.30 -10.81 6.58
N ARG A 43 -27.24 -10.03 5.49
CA ARG A 43 -28.44 -9.51 4.81
C ARG A 43 -29.14 -10.58 3.95
N VAL A 44 -28.44 -11.66 3.62
CA VAL A 44 -28.95 -12.75 2.79
C VAL A 44 -29.36 -13.94 3.67
N ASP A 45 -28.48 -14.35 4.58
CA ASP A 45 -28.62 -15.51 5.46
C ASP A 45 -27.73 -15.32 6.71
N PRO A 46 -28.30 -14.98 7.87
CA PRO A 46 -27.57 -14.79 9.12
C PRO A 46 -26.81 -16.04 9.60
N GLU A 47 -27.41 -17.22 9.51
CA GLU A 47 -26.77 -18.47 9.97
C GLU A 47 -25.56 -18.80 9.09
N PHE A 48 -25.68 -18.58 7.78
CA PHE A 48 -24.56 -18.74 6.88
C PHE A 48 -23.45 -17.72 7.13
N ALA A 49 -23.79 -16.49 7.53
CA ALA A 49 -22.79 -15.50 7.93
C ALA A 49 -22.01 -15.93 9.18
N ASP A 50 -22.67 -16.54 10.17
CA ASP A 50 -22.00 -17.07 11.36
C ASP A 50 -21.05 -18.22 11.01
N TRP A 51 -21.45 -19.08 10.08
CA TRP A 51 -20.56 -20.10 9.52
C TRP A 51 -19.34 -19.49 8.81
N ILE A 52 -19.52 -18.46 7.97
CA ILE A 52 -18.39 -17.76 7.34
C ILE A 52 -17.47 -17.17 8.42
N SER A 53 -18.04 -16.57 9.46
CA SER A 53 -17.33 -15.92 10.54
C SER A 53 -16.39 -16.89 11.29
N ALA A 54 -16.83 -18.13 11.48
CA ALA A 54 -16.09 -19.19 12.18
C ALA A 54 -15.09 -19.89 11.26
N GLU A 55 -15.48 -20.25 10.04
CA GLU A 55 -14.76 -21.23 9.22
C GLU A 55 -13.83 -20.58 8.17
N VAL A 56 -14.06 -19.33 7.80
CA VAL A 56 -13.31 -18.68 6.70
C VAL A 56 -12.17 -17.83 7.23
N ALA A 57 -10.99 -18.01 6.64
CA ALA A 57 -9.81 -17.22 6.95
C ALA A 57 -9.74 -15.96 6.07
N PHE A 58 -9.43 -14.83 6.71
CA PHE A 58 -9.22 -13.52 6.09
C PHE A 58 -7.92 -12.90 6.62
N PRO A 59 -6.74 -13.49 6.32
CA PRO A 59 -5.46 -12.91 6.73
C PRO A 59 -5.28 -11.53 6.12
N SER A 60 -4.74 -10.61 6.91
CA SER A 60 -4.30 -9.32 6.43
C SER A 60 -2.92 -9.41 5.78
N SER A 61 -2.62 -8.50 4.87
CA SER A 61 -1.30 -8.41 4.25
C SER A 61 -0.87 -6.97 3.98
N MET A 62 0.45 -6.74 3.97
CA MET A 62 1.07 -5.53 3.47
C MET A 62 1.80 -5.89 2.17
N VAL A 63 1.35 -5.32 1.06
CA VAL A 63 1.96 -5.45 -0.27
C VAL A 63 2.73 -4.18 -0.61
N ASP A 64 3.93 -4.26 -1.17
CA ASP A 64 4.68 -3.07 -1.62
C ASP A 64 5.48 -3.34 -2.89
N ARG A 65 5.07 -2.67 -3.98
CA ARG A 65 5.78 -2.58 -5.25
C ARG A 65 5.20 -1.43 -6.08
N ILE A 66 6.00 -0.42 -6.40
CA ILE A 66 5.60 0.66 -7.31
C ILE A 66 5.42 0.05 -8.70
N THR A 67 4.19 0.17 -9.21
CA THR A 67 3.75 -0.39 -10.49
C THR A 67 2.95 0.71 -11.20
N PRO A 68 3.59 1.51 -12.09
CA PRO A 68 2.90 2.52 -12.88
C PRO A 68 1.83 1.91 -13.79
N ALA A 69 0.93 2.73 -14.31
CA ALA A 69 0.00 2.27 -15.34
C ALA A 69 0.75 1.89 -16.62
N ALA A 70 0.35 0.81 -17.29
CA ALA A 70 0.94 0.40 -18.56
C ALA A 70 0.57 1.40 -19.68
N THR A 71 1.58 1.92 -20.38
CA THR A 71 1.42 2.84 -21.51
C THR A 71 1.83 2.18 -22.83
N ASP A 72 1.66 2.89 -23.95
CA ASP A 72 2.22 2.46 -25.23
C ASP A 72 3.76 2.37 -25.18
N ASP A 73 4.40 3.28 -24.45
CA ASP A 73 5.85 3.23 -24.22
C ASP A 73 6.26 1.98 -23.45
N THR A 74 5.47 1.56 -22.44
CA THR A 74 5.70 0.30 -21.72
C THR A 74 5.63 -0.92 -22.64
N ARG A 75 4.62 -0.98 -23.51
CA ARG A 75 4.49 -2.07 -24.49
C ARG A 75 5.62 -2.05 -25.53
N ALA A 76 6.01 -0.87 -26.00
CA ALA A 76 7.12 -0.70 -26.93
C ALA A 76 8.48 -1.10 -26.29
N LEU A 77 8.69 -0.75 -25.02
CA LEU A 77 9.86 -1.19 -24.25
C LEU A 77 9.91 -2.71 -24.12
N ALA A 78 8.80 -3.33 -23.72
CA ALA A 78 8.71 -4.79 -23.59
C ALA A 78 9.05 -5.48 -24.91
N ARG A 79 8.48 -5.02 -26.04
CA ARG A 79 8.80 -5.53 -27.37
C ARG A 79 10.28 -5.38 -27.73
N ARG A 80 10.88 -4.23 -27.40
CA ARG A 80 12.31 -3.99 -27.65
C ARG A 80 13.21 -4.94 -26.84
N LEU A 81 12.82 -5.25 -25.60
CA LEU A 81 13.60 -6.09 -24.70
C LEU A 81 13.42 -7.59 -24.97
N THR A 82 12.21 -8.03 -25.32
CA THR A 82 11.87 -9.46 -25.44
C THR A 82 11.77 -9.95 -26.87
N GLY A 83 11.56 -9.05 -27.83
CA GLY A 83 11.26 -9.37 -29.23
C GLY A 83 9.80 -9.72 -29.52
N TYR A 84 8.91 -9.71 -28.51
CA TYR A 84 7.51 -10.12 -28.64
C TYR A 84 6.55 -8.97 -28.37
N GLU A 85 5.42 -8.95 -29.07
CA GLU A 85 4.30 -8.07 -28.73
C GLU A 85 3.56 -8.65 -27.52
N ASP A 86 3.58 -7.91 -26.42
CA ASP A 86 2.84 -8.25 -25.20
C ASP A 86 1.83 -7.13 -24.88
N ALA A 87 0.56 -7.43 -25.11
CA ALA A 87 -0.54 -6.50 -24.84
C ALA A 87 -0.78 -6.26 -23.34
N ALA A 88 -0.26 -7.13 -22.47
CA ALA A 88 -0.39 -7.08 -21.02
C ALA A 88 0.92 -6.69 -20.32
N ALA A 89 1.93 -6.20 -21.06
CA ALA A 89 3.20 -5.77 -20.51
C ALA A 89 3.00 -4.73 -19.39
N ILE A 90 3.68 -4.96 -18.27
CA ILE A 90 3.66 -4.09 -17.09
C ILE A 90 5.08 -3.81 -16.63
N GLU A 91 5.36 -2.55 -16.31
CA GLU A 91 6.60 -2.14 -15.68
C GLU A 91 6.43 -1.99 -14.18
N THR A 92 7.49 -2.32 -13.45
CA THR A 92 7.53 -2.23 -11.99
C THR A 92 8.91 -1.80 -11.56
N GLU A 93 9.02 -1.22 -10.36
CA GLU A 93 10.34 -1.13 -9.72
C GLU A 93 10.90 -2.53 -9.38
N PRO A 94 12.24 -2.65 -9.23
CA PRO A 94 12.88 -3.90 -8.79
C PRO A 94 12.51 -4.32 -7.36
N PHE A 95 12.25 -3.35 -6.48
CA PHE A 95 11.86 -3.62 -5.09
C PHE A 95 10.50 -4.31 -5.04
N CYS A 96 10.38 -5.35 -4.23
CA CYS A 96 9.11 -5.95 -3.86
C CYS A 96 9.14 -6.43 -2.41
N GLN A 97 8.04 -6.22 -1.69
CA GLN A 97 7.88 -6.75 -0.34
C GLN A 97 6.43 -7.20 -0.14
N TRP A 98 6.26 -8.35 0.50
CA TRP A 98 4.95 -8.87 0.85
C TRP A 98 5.00 -9.48 2.24
N VAL A 99 4.27 -8.88 3.19
CA VAL A 99 4.15 -9.35 4.57
C VAL A 99 2.72 -9.86 4.78
N ILE A 100 2.54 -11.06 5.31
CA ILE A 100 1.24 -11.74 5.36
C ILE A 100 1.03 -12.35 6.75
N GLU A 101 -0.18 -12.24 7.29
CA GLU A 101 -0.59 -13.02 8.45
C GLU A 101 -0.69 -14.52 8.09
N ASP A 102 -0.02 -15.40 8.83
CA ASP A 102 0.01 -16.84 8.49
C ASP A 102 -1.27 -17.58 8.94
N ARG A 103 -2.39 -17.30 8.26
CA ARG A 103 -3.70 -17.91 8.55
C ARG A 103 -4.31 -18.55 7.31
N PHE A 104 -3.93 -19.81 7.05
CA PHE A 104 -4.38 -20.57 5.89
C PHE A 104 -4.83 -21.99 6.26
N PRO A 105 -6.11 -22.20 6.65
CA PRO A 105 -6.61 -23.49 7.13
C PRO A 105 -6.51 -24.65 6.13
N GLN A 106 -6.46 -24.37 4.83
CA GLN A 106 -6.24 -25.36 3.77
C GLN A 106 -4.80 -25.38 3.24
N GLY A 107 -3.86 -24.77 3.96
CA GLY A 107 -2.50 -24.54 3.51
C GLY A 107 -2.38 -23.40 2.51
N ARG A 108 -1.14 -23.10 2.17
CA ARG A 108 -0.73 -22.05 1.23
C ARG A 108 0.52 -22.53 0.47
N PRO A 109 0.84 -21.93 -0.69
CA PRO A 109 2.14 -22.13 -1.32
C PRO A 109 3.30 -21.72 -0.40
N ASP A 110 4.48 -22.26 -0.70
CA ASP A 110 5.76 -21.83 -0.13
C ASP A 110 6.17 -20.47 -0.74
N TRP A 111 5.45 -19.42 -0.34
CA TRP A 111 5.72 -18.05 -0.80
C TRP A 111 6.97 -17.46 -0.15
N GLU A 112 7.43 -18.00 0.99
CA GLU A 112 8.69 -17.62 1.61
C GLU A 112 9.90 -17.94 0.70
N ALA A 113 9.84 -19.00 -0.11
CA ALA A 113 10.83 -19.24 -1.17
C ALA A 113 10.91 -18.13 -2.22
N GLY A 114 9.82 -17.36 -2.40
CA GLY A 114 9.75 -16.17 -3.25
C GLY A 114 10.00 -14.85 -2.52
N GLY A 115 10.36 -14.89 -1.22
CA GLY A 115 10.64 -13.72 -0.40
C GLY A 115 9.44 -13.13 0.36
N ALA A 116 8.27 -13.81 0.37
CA ALA A 116 7.17 -13.39 1.23
C ALA A 116 7.53 -13.59 2.71
N ILE A 117 7.09 -12.67 3.56
CA ILE A 117 7.37 -12.68 5.00
C ILE A 117 6.09 -13.01 5.74
N PHE A 118 6.09 -14.08 6.52
CA PHE A 118 4.96 -14.45 7.36
C PHE A 118 5.14 -13.94 8.78
N VAL A 119 4.09 -13.35 9.32
CA VAL A 119 4.05 -12.76 10.66
C VAL A 119 2.76 -13.15 11.36
N GLU A 120 2.72 -12.96 12.68
CA GLU A 120 1.49 -13.10 13.45
C GLU A 120 0.58 -11.89 13.29
N ASP A 121 1.15 -10.69 13.22
CA ASP A 121 0.43 -9.42 13.08
C ASP A 121 1.13 -8.51 12.05
N VAL A 122 0.39 -8.13 11.00
CA VAL A 122 0.91 -7.27 9.92
C VAL A 122 0.77 -5.78 10.24
N ALA A 123 -0.05 -5.39 11.21
CA ALA A 123 -0.41 -4.00 11.49
C ALA A 123 0.81 -3.07 11.72
N PRO A 124 1.92 -3.50 12.36
CA PRO A 124 3.11 -2.67 12.48
C PRO A 124 3.77 -2.36 11.12
N PHE A 125 3.91 -3.37 10.26
CA PHE A 125 4.53 -3.25 8.94
C PHE A 125 3.69 -2.39 8.00
N GLU A 126 2.38 -2.60 8.04
CA GLU A 126 1.44 -1.77 7.32
C GLU A 126 1.50 -0.31 7.75
N ARG A 127 1.48 -0.05 9.06
CA ARG A 127 1.57 1.31 9.61
C ARG A 127 2.87 2.00 9.21
N MET A 128 3.98 1.25 9.19
CA MET A 128 5.26 1.73 8.69
C MET A 128 5.16 2.16 7.22
N LYS A 129 4.67 1.28 6.34
CA LYS A 129 4.52 1.57 4.91
C LYS A 129 3.57 2.76 4.69
N LEU A 130 2.40 2.77 5.33
CA LEU A 130 1.40 3.83 5.17
C LEU A 130 1.93 5.22 5.55
N ARG A 131 2.72 5.32 6.62
CA ARG A 131 3.23 6.59 7.10
C ARG A 131 4.49 7.03 6.36
N MET A 132 5.43 6.11 6.13
CA MET A 132 6.74 6.46 5.55
C MET A 132 6.70 6.49 4.03
N LEU A 133 6.24 5.40 3.39
CA LEU A 133 6.16 5.33 1.93
C LEU A 133 4.96 6.12 1.44
N ASN A 134 3.75 5.71 1.82
CA ASN A 134 2.54 6.29 1.21
C ASN A 134 2.36 7.77 1.60
N GLY A 135 2.76 8.17 2.81
CA GLY A 135 2.81 9.57 3.25
C GLY A 135 3.78 10.42 2.43
N ALA A 136 5.02 9.96 2.25
CA ALA A 136 5.98 10.63 1.39
C ALA A 136 5.51 10.70 -0.07
N HIS A 137 4.91 9.62 -0.58
CA HIS A 137 4.39 9.59 -1.95
C HIS A 137 3.26 10.60 -2.18
N SER A 138 2.36 10.76 -1.19
CA SER A 138 1.32 11.80 -1.22
C SER A 138 1.94 13.21 -1.19
N LEU A 139 2.94 13.45 -0.34
CA LEU A 139 3.68 14.72 -0.35
C LEU A 139 4.31 15.01 -1.71
N ILE A 140 5.03 14.04 -2.29
CA ILE A 140 5.67 14.17 -3.61
C ILE A 140 4.62 14.48 -4.68
N ALA A 141 3.50 13.76 -4.68
CA ALA A 141 2.44 13.93 -5.66
C ALA A 141 1.91 15.37 -5.66
N TYR A 142 1.51 15.90 -4.50
CA TYR A 142 0.95 17.24 -4.43
C TYR A 142 1.99 18.34 -4.66
N ALA A 143 3.13 18.27 -3.96
CA ALA A 143 4.17 19.30 -4.07
C ALA A 143 4.84 19.28 -5.45
N GLY A 144 5.09 18.09 -6.00
CA GLY A 144 5.63 17.91 -7.34
C GLY A 144 4.68 18.42 -8.41
N PHE A 145 3.39 18.06 -8.34
CA PHE A 145 2.39 18.55 -9.29
C PHE A 145 2.27 20.08 -9.26
N VAL A 146 2.16 20.68 -8.07
CA VAL A 146 2.08 22.15 -7.91
C VAL A 146 3.36 22.84 -8.42
N ALA A 147 4.53 22.19 -8.32
CA ALA A 147 5.79 22.68 -8.84
C ALA A 147 5.99 22.43 -10.35
N GLY A 148 5.03 21.81 -11.04
CA GLY A 148 5.10 21.53 -12.48
C GLY A 148 5.88 20.27 -12.85
N HIS A 149 6.13 19.37 -11.89
CA HIS A 149 6.76 18.08 -12.14
C HIS A 149 5.71 17.00 -12.43
N THR A 150 5.74 16.47 -13.65
CA THR A 150 4.84 15.38 -14.07
C THR A 150 5.18 14.07 -13.39
N LEU A 151 6.46 13.76 -13.18
CA LEU A 151 6.90 12.46 -12.65
C LEU A 151 7.53 12.57 -11.27
N VAL A 152 7.36 11.53 -10.45
CA VAL A 152 7.95 11.42 -9.11
C VAL A 152 9.47 11.62 -9.13
N ARG A 153 10.17 11.00 -10.09
CA ARG A 153 11.62 11.15 -10.25
C ARG A 153 12.06 12.59 -10.51
N ASP A 154 11.27 13.37 -11.23
CA ASP A 154 11.59 14.76 -11.58
C ASP A 154 11.42 15.66 -10.35
N ALA A 155 10.37 15.41 -9.56
CA ALA A 155 10.19 16.05 -8.26
C ALA A 155 11.34 15.69 -7.30
N MET A 156 11.82 14.45 -7.33
CA MET A 156 12.96 14.01 -6.51
C MET A 156 14.32 14.53 -6.99
N ALA A 157 14.44 14.95 -8.26
CA ALA A 157 15.62 15.62 -8.78
C ALA A 157 15.75 17.07 -8.27
N SER A 158 14.64 17.69 -7.84
CA SER A 158 14.67 19.00 -7.17
C SER A 158 15.23 18.88 -5.76
N ALA A 159 16.37 19.53 -5.50
CA ALA A 159 17.04 19.50 -4.20
C ALA A 159 16.12 19.96 -3.04
N ALA A 160 15.26 20.95 -3.30
CA ALA A 160 14.32 21.49 -2.31
C ALA A 160 13.21 20.46 -1.98
N LEU A 161 12.59 19.85 -2.99
CA LEU A 161 11.55 18.85 -2.78
C LEU A 161 12.12 17.58 -2.15
N ALA A 162 13.27 17.10 -2.61
CA ALA A 162 13.94 15.94 -2.03
C ALA A 162 14.28 16.15 -0.55
N ALA A 163 14.67 17.37 -0.14
CA ALA A 163 14.90 17.69 1.26
C ALA A 163 13.61 17.65 2.09
N LEU A 164 12.49 18.16 1.56
CA LEU A 164 11.17 18.09 2.20
C LEU A 164 10.71 16.64 2.37
N VAL A 165 10.91 15.80 1.35
CA VAL A 165 10.57 14.37 1.38
C VAL A 165 11.37 13.65 2.45
N ARG A 166 12.70 13.81 2.49
CA ARG A 166 13.54 13.20 3.54
C ARG A 166 13.13 13.65 4.95
N ARG A 167 12.79 14.94 5.11
CA ARG A 167 12.30 15.47 6.39
C ARG A 167 10.95 14.86 6.77
N HIS A 168 10.05 14.66 5.82
CA HIS A 168 8.76 14.01 6.04
C HIS A 168 8.93 12.54 6.43
N ILE A 169 9.73 11.77 5.69
CA ILE A 169 10.05 10.36 5.99
C ILE A 169 10.61 10.23 7.41
N ALA A 170 11.59 11.07 7.77
CA ALA A 170 12.17 11.05 9.12
C ALA A 170 11.15 11.42 10.21
N ALA A 171 10.22 12.35 9.93
CA ALA A 171 9.15 12.69 10.85
C ALA A 171 8.16 11.55 11.03
N ALA A 172 7.75 10.90 9.93
CA ALA A 172 6.88 9.72 9.94
C ALA A 172 7.53 8.56 10.70
N ALA A 173 8.81 8.27 10.46
CA ALA A 173 9.56 7.22 11.15
C ALA A 173 9.51 7.37 12.68
N ARG A 174 9.64 8.61 13.19
CA ARG A 174 9.58 8.85 14.64
C ARG A 174 8.22 8.48 15.24
N THR A 175 7.14 8.50 14.47
CA THR A 175 5.78 8.14 14.95
C THR A 175 5.55 6.64 15.07
N LEU A 176 6.55 5.81 14.73
CA LEU A 176 6.47 4.37 14.77
C LEU A 176 7.24 3.80 15.96
N GLY A 177 6.79 2.65 16.46
CA GLY A 177 7.57 1.83 17.40
C GLY A 177 8.65 1.02 16.67
N PRO A 178 9.50 0.29 17.42
CA PRO A 178 10.46 -0.63 16.83
C PRO A 178 9.74 -1.78 16.10
N LEU A 179 10.28 -2.21 14.97
CA LEU A 179 9.82 -3.37 14.21
C LEU A 179 10.93 -4.42 14.14
N PRO A 180 10.65 -5.71 14.41
CA PRO A 180 11.64 -6.78 14.31
C PRO A 180 12.31 -6.81 12.92
N GLY A 181 13.65 -6.78 12.89
CA GLY A 181 14.42 -6.88 11.65
C GLY A 181 14.37 -5.64 10.73
N ILE A 182 13.73 -4.55 11.15
CA ILE A 182 13.61 -3.33 10.34
C ILE A 182 14.29 -2.14 11.01
N ASP A 183 15.29 -1.57 10.34
CA ASP A 183 15.82 -0.25 10.65
C ASP A 183 15.03 0.82 9.87
N LEU A 184 14.25 1.63 10.59
CA LEU A 184 13.43 2.68 9.99
C LEU A 184 14.27 3.78 9.30
N ALA A 185 15.48 4.06 9.77
CA ALA A 185 16.35 5.05 9.12
C ALA A 185 16.88 4.51 7.79
N ALA A 186 17.33 3.25 7.78
CA ALA A 186 17.76 2.56 6.57
C ALA A 186 16.61 2.44 5.56
N TYR A 187 15.43 2.01 6.01
CA TYR A 187 14.22 1.95 5.18
C TYR A 187 13.86 3.33 4.62
N GLY A 188 13.96 4.40 5.43
CA GLY A 188 13.73 5.75 4.97
C GLY A 188 14.71 6.23 3.87
N ALA A 189 15.98 5.83 3.94
CA ALA A 189 16.97 6.12 2.91
C ALA A 189 16.67 5.34 1.62
N GLU A 190 16.29 4.07 1.74
CA GLU A 190 15.88 3.22 0.61
C GLU A 190 14.65 3.80 -0.10
N LEU A 191 13.64 4.26 0.64
CA LEU A 191 12.46 4.94 0.07
C LEU A 191 12.84 6.17 -0.76
N ALA A 192 13.73 7.01 -0.24
CA ALA A 192 14.18 8.19 -0.98
C ALA A 192 14.90 7.80 -2.28
N ALA A 193 15.68 6.73 -2.27
CA ALA A 193 16.32 6.20 -3.48
C ALA A 193 15.29 5.61 -4.47
N ARG A 194 14.29 4.87 -3.99
CA ARG A 194 13.20 4.32 -4.80
C ARG A 194 12.41 5.41 -5.53
N PHE A 195 12.06 6.50 -4.83
CA PHE A 195 11.38 7.64 -5.47
C PHE A 195 12.27 8.38 -6.49
N ALA A 196 13.59 8.32 -6.35
CA ALA A 196 14.52 8.94 -7.29
C ALA A 196 14.85 8.05 -8.50
N ASN A 197 14.27 6.85 -8.62
CA ASN A 197 14.60 5.92 -9.69
C ASN A 197 14.25 6.48 -11.08
N PRO A 198 15.24 6.74 -11.96
CA PRO A 198 15.00 7.36 -13.26
C PRO A 198 14.24 6.46 -14.23
N ALA A 199 14.25 5.15 -14.02
CA ALA A 199 13.58 4.19 -14.89
C ALA A 199 12.05 4.17 -14.70
N ILE A 200 11.54 4.68 -13.57
CA ILE A 200 10.12 4.56 -13.22
C ILE A 200 9.38 5.84 -13.58
N ALA A 201 8.45 5.75 -14.53
CA ALA A 201 7.59 6.85 -14.97
C ALA A 201 6.28 6.88 -14.17
N HIS A 202 6.38 7.10 -12.86
CA HIS A 202 5.20 7.22 -12.01
C HIS A 202 4.72 8.67 -11.96
N GLU A 203 3.54 8.93 -12.51
CA GLU A 203 2.97 10.27 -12.60
C GLU A 203 2.49 10.80 -11.25
N THR A 204 2.85 12.05 -10.93
CA THR A 204 2.38 12.75 -9.74
C THR A 204 0.86 12.84 -9.70
N TYR A 205 0.22 13.09 -10.86
CA TYR A 205 -1.23 13.13 -10.99
C TYR A 205 -1.89 11.79 -10.64
N GLN A 206 -1.38 10.66 -11.16
CA GLN A 206 -1.89 9.32 -10.86
C GLN A 206 -1.90 9.05 -9.33
N ILE A 207 -0.89 9.54 -8.61
CA ILE A 207 -0.77 9.36 -7.16
C ILE A 207 -1.68 10.32 -6.38
N ALA A 208 -1.87 11.54 -6.87
CA ALA A 208 -2.60 12.63 -6.21
C ALA A 208 -4.11 12.40 -6.10
N MET A 209 -4.67 11.49 -6.91
CA MET A 209 -6.10 11.12 -6.88
C MET A 209 -6.53 10.62 -5.48
N ASP A 210 -7.81 10.75 -5.13
CA ASP A 210 -8.41 10.27 -3.87
C ASP A 210 -7.72 10.74 -2.59
N GLY A 211 -7.17 11.96 -2.61
CA GLY A 211 -6.43 12.52 -1.47
C GLY A 211 -7.22 12.54 -0.15
N SER A 212 -8.52 12.85 -0.20
CA SER A 212 -9.39 12.85 0.99
C SER A 212 -9.50 11.48 1.67
N GLN A 213 -9.39 10.39 0.92
CA GLN A 213 -9.39 9.02 1.44
C GLN A 213 -7.99 8.59 1.90
N LYS A 214 -6.94 9.11 1.27
CA LYS A 214 -5.54 8.75 1.53
C LYS A 214 -4.94 9.45 2.74
N LEU A 215 -5.23 10.74 2.93
CA LEU A 215 -4.55 11.58 3.92
C LEU A 215 -4.79 11.23 5.40
N PRO A 216 -5.97 10.75 5.83
CA PRO A 216 -6.20 10.43 7.24
C PRO A 216 -5.17 9.46 7.82
N GLN A 217 -4.89 8.36 7.13
CA GLN A 217 -3.93 7.34 7.57
C GLN A 217 -2.46 7.67 7.24
N ARG A 218 -2.22 8.48 6.20
CA ARG A 218 -0.87 8.77 5.70
C ARG A 218 -0.24 10.02 6.33
N ILE A 219 -1.04 11.02 6.66
CA ILE A 219 -0.57 12.35 7.11
C ILE A 219 -1.20 12.75 8.44
N PHE A 220 -2.52 12.66 8.59
CA PHE A 220 -3.19 13.20 9.79
C PHE A 220 -2.98 12.32 11.03
N GLY A 221 -3.05 10.99 10.89
CA GLY A 221 -2.70 10.04 11.94
C GLY A 221 -1.28 10.25 12.50
N PRO A 222 -0.21 10.24 11.68
CA PRO A 222 1.13 10.52 12.18
C PRO A 222 1.31 11.97 12.68
N ALA A 223 0.60 12.96 12.14
CA ALA A 223 0.60 14.32 12.68
C ALA A 223 0.03 14.38 14.11
N TRP A 224 -1.06 13.66 14.36
CA TRP A 224 -1.65 13.54 15.69
C TRP A 224 -0.68 12.89 16.68
N ASP A 225 -0.06 11.76 16.30
CA ASP A 225 0.92 11.09 17.16
C ASP A 225 2.16 11.98 17.43
N ALA A 226 2.59 12.73 16.43
CA ALA A 226 3.67 13.71 16.59
C ALA A 226 3.27 14.84 17.55
N GLN A 227 2.02 15.33 17.48
CA GLN A 227 1.50 16.36 18.37
C GLN A 227 1.45 15.87 19.82
N GLN A 228 0.91 14.67 20.05
CA GLN A 228 0.84 14.04 21.37
C GLN A 228 2.23 13.83 21.98
N ALA A 229 3.25 13.61 21.14
CA ALA A 229 4.64 13.47 21.57
C ALA A 229 5.42 14.80 21.62
N GLY A 230 4.77 15.96 21.43
CA GLY A 230 5.43 17.28 21.46
C GLY A 230 6.46 17.50 20.34
N ARG A 231 6.28 16.85 19.18
CA ARG A 231 7.22 16.88 18.06
C ARG A 231 6.84 17.92 17.00
N ASP A 232 7.82 18.26 16.16
CA ASP A 232 7.64 19.20 15.05
C ASP A 232 6.58 18.71 14.03
N LEU A 233 5.52 19.49 13.87
CA LEU A 233 4.40 19.22 12.96
C LEU A 233 4.60 19.77 11.55
N ARG A 234 5.60 20.63 11.33
CA ARG A 234 5.84 21.28 10.03
C ARG A 234 5.92 20.31 8.85
N PRO A 235 6.52 19.10 8.96
CA PRO A 235 6.57 18.15 7.84
C PRO A 235 5.19 17.63 7.41
N PHE A 236 4.26 17.47 8.35
CA PHE A 236 2.88 17.05 8.04
C PHE A 236 2.03 18.23 7.59
N ALA A 237 2.18 19.38 8.24
CA ALA A 237 1.49 20.62 7.87
C ALA A 237 1.82 21.05 6.42
N PHE A 238 3.09 20.91 6.00
CA PHE A 238 3.48 21.20 4.62
C PHE A 238 2.80 20.26 3.62
N ALA A 239 2.75 18.95 3.91
CA ALA A 239 2.05 17.98 3.04
C ALA A 239 0.55 18.31 2.91
N THR A 240 -0.09 18.70 4.02
CA THR A 240 -1.49 19.16 4.03
C THR A 240 -1.68 20.44 3.21
N ALA A 241 -0.76 21.41 3.34
CA ALA A 241 -0.82 22.65 2.58
C ALA A 241 -0.61 22.42 1.07
N ALA A 242 0.31 21.53 0.69
CA ALA A 242 0.52 21.13 -0.70
C ALA A 242 -0.75 20.48 -1.28
N TRP A 243 -1.42 19.61 -0.52
CA TRP A 243 -2.70 19.03 -0.94
C TRP A 243 -3.80 20.10 -1.10
N ALA A 244 -3.94 21.00 -0.14
CA ALA A 244 -4.94 22.07 -0.22
C ALA A 244 -4.70 22.98 -1.44
N ARG A 245 -3.43 23.25 -1.77
CA ARG A 245 -3.06 24.02 -2.97
C ARG A 245 -3.31 23.23 -4.26
N TYR A 246 -3.07 21.91 -4.27
CA TYR A 246 -3.38 21.05 -5.41
C TYR A 246 -4.88 21.01 -5.73
N CYS A 247 -5.74 21.06 -4.71
CA CYS A 247 -7.19 21.07 -4.86
C CYS A 247 -7.79 22.41 -5.35
N THR A 248 -6.99 23.47 -5.50
CA THR A 248 -7.44 24.83 -5.85
C THR A 248 -6.72 25.38 -7.08
#